data_AF-A0A9D6Z2Q7-F1
#
_entry.id   AF-A0A9D6Z2Q7-F1
#
_cell.length_a   1.000
_cell.length_b   1.000
_cell.length_c   1.000
_cell.angle_alpha   90.00
_cell.angle_beta   90.00
_cell.angle_gamma   90.00
#
_symmetry.space_group_name_H-M   'P 1'
#
loop_
_entity.id
_entity.type
_entity.pdbx_description
1 polymer ?
#
loop_
_entity_poly.entity_id
_entity_poly.type
_entity_poly.pdbx_seq_one_letter_code
_entity_poly.pdbx_strand_id
1 'polypeptide(L)'
;MTTHSVNVTPEAAAKIRKPVEGNGGFQTLFRKLQGQLGSRGSVLTLTDQDLERIERYKSYEPGGYEDRLEALLELLRQQGLSQQPED
;
A
#
# COMPACT_ATOMS: atom_id res chain seq x y z
N MET A 1 -15.76 -10.67 -3.51
CA MET A 1 -14.57 -9.82 -3.30
C MET A 1 -14.46 -9.59 -1.82
N THR A 2 -13.41 -10.10 -1.17
CA THR A 2 -13.16 -9.83 0.24
C THR A 2 -12.47 -8.48 0.34
N THR A 3 -12.82 -7.73 1.39
CA THR A 3 -12.22 -6.43 1.69
C THR A 3 -11.64 -6.47 3.08
N HIS A 4 -10.43 -5.96 3.21
CA HIS A 4 -9.66 -5.92 4.43
C HIS A 4 -9.48 -4.47 4.85
N SER A 5 -9.72 -4.18 6.13
CA SER A 5 -9.48 -2.86 6.70
C SER A 5 -8.11 -2.83 7.33
N VAL A 6 -7.27 -1.89 6.89
CA VAL A 6 -5.87 -1.75 7.30
C VAL A 6 -5.73 -0.43 8.01
N ASN A 7 -5.41 -0.47 9.29
CA ASN A 7 -5.06 0.72 10.03
C ASN A 7 -3.67 1.19 9.61
N VAL A 8 -3.54 2.47 9.30
CA VAL A 8 -2.34 3.09 8.75
C VAL A 8 -1.82 4.10 9.75
N THR A 9 -0.55 3.98 10.11
CA THR A 9 0.11 4.95 10.98
C THR A 9 0.24 6.31 10.28
N PRO A 10 0.32 7.43 11.03
CA PRO A 10 0.53 8.75 10.44
C PRO A 10 1.76 8.83 9.51
N GLU A 11 2.83 8.11 9.86
CA GLU A 11 4.08 8.07 9.09
C GLU A 11 3.89 7.36 7.74
N ALA A 12 3.26 6.18 7.74
CA ALA A 12 2.93 5.47 6.51
C ALA A 12 1.92 6.25 5.66
N ALA A 13 0.92 6.88 6.30
CA ALA A 13 -0.02 7.75 5.60
C ALA A 13 0.69 8.95 4.93
N ALA A 14 1.69 9.55 5.59
CA ALA A 14 2.50 10.62 5.00
C ALA A 14 3.31 10.13 3.78
N LYS A 15 3.87 8.92 3.84
CA LYS A 15 4.55 8.29 2.68
C LYS A 15 3.58 8.05 1.51
N ILE A 16 2.38 7.55 1.78
CA ILE A 16 1.36 7.28 0.75
C ILE A 16 0.82 8.58 0.14
N ARG A 17 0.68 9.65 0.92
CA ARG A 17 0.20 10.97 0.47
C ARG A 17 1.18 11.72 -0.44
N LYS A 18 2.43 11.27 -0.56
CA LYS A 18 3.41 11.90 -1.46
C LYS A 18 2.88 11.89 -2.91
N PRO A 19 3.04 12.98 -3.68
CA PRO A 19 2.59 13.04 -5.06
C PRO A 19 3.03 11.83 -5.88
N VAL A 20 2.14 11.40 -6.78
CA VAL A 20 2.32 10.23 -7.65
C VAL A 20 2.52 10.73 -9.07
N GLU A 21 3.76 10.66 -9.55
CA GLU A 21 4.15 11.09 -10.89
C GLU A 21 4.12 9.93 -11.89
N GLY A 22 3.68 10.23 -13.12
CA GLY A 22 3.57 9.25 -14.21
C GLY A 22 2.19 8.57 -14.31
N ASN A 23 2.07 7.63 -15.25
CA ASN A 23 0.84 6.89 -15.51
C ASN A 23 1.15 5.40 -15.60
N GLY A 24 0.49 4.59 -14.78
CA GLY A 24 0.72 3.15 -14.70
C GLY A 24 -0.13 2.50 -13.61
N GLY A 25 -0.13 1.17 -13.56
CA GLY A 25 -0.94 0.41 -12.59
C GLY A 25 -0.65 0.78 -11.13
N PHE A 26 0.62 1.08 -10.82
CA PHE A 26 1.06 1.52 -9.49
C PHE A 26 0.60 2.91 -9.14
N GLN A 27 0.69 3.83 -10.09
CA GLN A 27 0.19 5.18 -9.90
C GLN A 27 -1.32 5.17 -9.65
N THR A 28 -2.06 4.29 -10.35
CA THR A 28 -3.49 4.06 -10.11
C THR A 28 -3.76 3.50 -8.71
N LEU A 29 -2.98 2.52 -8.25
CA LEU A 29 -3.08 1.98 -6.90
C LEU A 29 -2.84 3.07 -5.84
N PHE A 30 -1.73 3.81 -5.92
CA PHE A 30 -1.43 4.87 -4.95
C PHE A 30 -2.48 5.98 -4.96
N ARG A 31 -2.98 6.40 -6.12
CA ARG A 31 -4.07 7.41 -6.20
C ARG A 31 -5.33 6.91 -5.51
N LYS A 32 -5.67 5.62 -5.65
CA LYS A 32 -6.77 4.99 -4.91
C LYS A 32 -6.52 5.05 -3.40
N LEU A 33 -5.32 4.68 -2.92
CA LEU A 33 -4.97 4.74 -1.50
C LEU A 33 -5.03 6.18 -0.95
N GLN A 34 -4.50 7.15 -1.70
CA GLN A 34 -4.56 8.58 -1.36
C GLN A 34 -6.00 9.08 -1.24
N GLY A 35 -6.87 8.67 -2.16
CA GLY A 35 -8.30 9.00 -2.12
C GLY A 35 -9.01 8.48 -0.87
N GLN A 36 -8.58 7.32 -0.34
CA GLN A 36 -9.11 6.76 0.90
C GLN A 36 -8.57 7.45 2.16
N LEU A 37 -7.29 7.83 2.16
CA LEU A 37 -6.65 8.46 3.32
C LEU A 37 -7.11 9.89 3.60
N GLY A 38 -7.73 10.57 2.64
CA GLY A 38 -8.42 11.87 2.80
C GLY A 38 -7.74 12.87 3.75
N SER A 39 -8.52 13.74 4.40
CA SER A 39 -8.00 14.68 5.42
C SER A 39 -7.86 14.04 6.81
N ARG A 40 -8.59 12.95 7.08
CA ARG A 40 -8.70 12.29 8.40
C ARG A 40 -8.61 10.76 8.35
N GLY A 41 -8.40 10.17 7.17
CA GLY A 41 -8.39 8.72 7.01
C GLY A 41 -7.11 8.12 7.57
N SER A 42 -7.28 7.20 8.53
CA SER A 42 -6.22 6.31 9.04
C SER A 42 -6.50 4.86 8.70
N VAL A 43 -7.48 4.59 7.84
CA VAL A 43 -7.90 3.24 7.47
C VAL A 43 -7.95 3.14 5.95
N LEU A 44 -7.30 2.11 5.42
CA LEU A 44 -7.40 1.71 4.02
C LEU A 44 -8.30 0.50 3.89
N THR A 45 -9.17 0.52 2.90
CA THR A 45 -9.94 -0.64 2.46
C THR A 45 -9.25 -1.24 1.24
N LEU A 46 -8.64 -2.41 1.43
CA LEU A 46 -7.93 -3.14 0.40
C LEU A 46 -8.71 -4.40 0.01
N THR A 47 -8.82 -4.65 -1.28
CA THR A 47 -9.33 -5.93 -1.80
C THR A 47 -8.20 -6.95 -1.91
N ASP A 48 -8.52 -8.24 -2.04
CA ASP A 48 -7.51 -9.28 -2.32
C ASP A 48 -6.67 -8.94 -3.56
N GLN A 49 -7.26 -8.31 -4.58
CA GLN A 49 -6.53 -7.84 -5.77
C GLN A 49 -5.56 -6.69 -5.48
N ASP A 50 -5.89 -5.83 -4.51
CA ASP A 50 -4.98 -4.77 -4.09
C ASP A 50 -3.79 -5.36 -3.33
N LEU A 51 -4.04 -6.32 -2.44
CA LEU A 51 -3.00 -7.05 -1.71
C LEU A 51 -2.05 -7.78 -2.66
N GLU A 52 -2.59 -8.53 -3.61
CA GLU A 52 -1.78 -9.26 -4.60
C GLU A 52 -0.95 -8.31 -5.50
N ARG A 53 -1.47 -7.13 -5.82
CA ARG A 53 -0.73 -6.09 -6.54
C ARG A 53 0.41 -5.50 -5.71
N ILE A 54 0.16 -5.29 -4.41
CA ILE A 54 1.15 -4.77 -3.46
C ILE A 54 2.28 -5.80 -3.28
N GLU A 55 1.95 -7.08 -3.08
CA GLU A 55 2.92 -8.16 -2.92
C GLU A 55 3.76 -8.39 -4.18
N ARG A 56 3.14 -8.38 -5.37
CA ARG A 56 3.87 -8.51 -6.65
C ARG A 56 4.90 -7.42 -6.86
N TYR A 57 4.76 -6.26 -6.23
CA TYR A 57 5.74 -5.18 -6.38
C TYR A 57 7.08 -5.48 -5.73
N LYS A 58 7.13 -6.33 -4.70
CA LYS A 58 8.38 -6.70 -4.04
C LYS A 58 9.40 -7.33 -5.01
N SER A 59 8.92 -7.85 -6.15
CA SER A 59 9.75 -8.45 -7.20
C SER A 59 10.22 -7.46 -8.29
N TYR A 60 9.79 -6.19 -8.25
CA TYR A 60 10.22 -5.17 -9.22
C TYR A 60 11.42 -4.38 -8.70
N GLU A 61 12.32 -3.96 -9.61
CA GLU A 61 13.56 -3.25 -9.27
C GLU A 61 13.32 -1.93 -8.50
N PRO A 62 14.26 -1.55 -7.60
CA PRO A 62 14.17 -0.34 -6.78
C PRO A 62 14.04 0.93 -7.63
N GLY A 63 12.85 1.55 -7.56
CA GLY A 63 12.48 2.70 -8.41
C GLY A 63 11.77 3.83 -7.67
N GLY A 64 12.09 4.04 -6.39
CA GLY A 64 11.63 5.19 -5.58
C GLY A 64 10.21 5.10 -4.99
N TYR A 65 9.38 4.17 -5.45
CA TYR A 65 8.11 3.81 -4.79
C TYR A 65 8.29 2.70 -3.74
N GLU A 66 9.45 2.03 -3.73
CA GLU A 66 9.81 0.97 -2.80
C GLU A 66 9.70 1.42 -1.34
N ASP A 67 10.33 2.53 -0.97
CA ASP A 67 10.26 3.10 0.40
C ASP A 67 8.82 3.40 0.88
N ARG A 68 7.93 3.70 -0.07
CA ARG A 68 6.51 4.00 0.21
C ARG A 68 5.71 2.72 0.37
N LEU A 69 6.03 1.69 -0.42
CA LEU A 69 5.39 0.38 -0.40
C LEU A 69 5.87 -0.48 0.75
N GLU A 70 7.14 -0.38 1.16
CA GLU A 70 7.70 -1.08 2.31
C GLU A 70 6.91 -0.76 3.59
N ALA A 71 6.61 0.52 3.83
CA ALA A 71 5.80 0.92 4.98
C ALA A 71 4.37 0.35 4.93
N LEU A 72 3.79 0.19 3.73
CA LEU A 72 2.48 -0.42 3.59
C LEU A 72 2.54 -1.94 3.79
N LEU A 73 3.55 -2.61 3.22
CA LEU A 73 3.79 -4.04 3.39
C LEU A 73 4.02 -4.41 4.85
N GLU A 74 4.79 -3.60 5.58
CA GLU A 74 5.00 -3.79 7.02
C GLU A 74 3.68 -3.72 7.80
N LEU A 75 2.81 -2.75 7.49
CA LEU A 75 1.48 -2.65 8.11
C LEU A 75 0.57 -3.83 7.77
N LEU A 76 0.63 -4.33 6.54
CA LEU A 76 -0.13 -5.52 6.12
C LEU A 76 0.36 -6.76 6.88
N ARG A 77 1.67 -6.92 7.04
CA ARG A 77 2.27 -7.99 7.83
C ARG A 77 1.85 -7.90 9.30
N GLN A 78 1.94 -6.73 9.92
CA GLN A 78 1.52 -6.51 11.32
C GLN A 78 0.04 -6.85 11.53
N GLN A 79 -0.79 -6.72 10.49
CA GLN A 79 -2.23 -7.02 10.52
C GLN A 79 -2.58 -8.41 9.98
N GLY A 80 -1.59 -9.25 9.63
CA GLY A 80 -1.80 -10.62 9.15
C GLY A 80 -2.38 -10.72 7.73
N LEU A 81 -2.31 -9.64 6.95
CA LEU A 81 -2.91 -9.50 5.61
C LEU A 81 -1.93 -9.70 4.46
N SER A 82 -0.66 -9.93 4.76
CA SER A 82 0.36 -10.32 3.79
C SER A 82 1.21 -11.44 4.40
N GLN A 83 1.53 -12.44 3.58
CA GLN A 83 2.32 -13.60 3.96
C GLN A 83 3.59 -13.59 3.11
N GLN A 84 4.75 -13.48 3.73
CA GLN A 84 5.99 -13.88 3.08
C GLN A 84 6.45 -15.22 3.66
N PRO A 85 6.97 -16.15 2.84
CA PRO A 85 7.79 -17.22 3.38
C PRO A 85 8.94 -16.58 4.19
N GLU A 86 9.06 -17.02 5.44
CA GLU A 86 10.29 -16.83 6.21
C GLU A 86 11.42 -17.46 5.39
N ASP A 87 12.50 -16.70 5.20
CA ASP A 87 13.73 -17.20 4.58
C ASP A 87 14.35 -18.29 5.46
#